data_AF-A0A3C0GIS4-F1
#
_entry.id   AF-A0A3C0GIS4-F1
#
_cell.length_a   1.000
_cell.length_b   1.000
_cell.length_c   1.000
_cell.angle_alpha   90.00
_cell.angle_beta   90.00
_cell.angle_gamma   90.00
#
_symmetry.space_group_name_H-M   'P 1'
#
loop_
_entity.id
_entity.type
_entity.pdbx_description
1 polymer ?
#
loop_
_entity_poly.entity_id
_entity_poly.type
_entity_poly.pdbx_seq_one_letter_code
_entity_poly.pdbx_strand_id
1 'polypeptide(L)'
;MDKLQEFIEKSIDNIKEDRAVTKTLLTSLMKYMVVSEDRHKEVGMIAAKYVETLQRSNEQLVKLTALMQKQTSGNEEMTEEEKNDLFDLIQGDGENKDG
;
A
#
# COMPACT_ATOMS: atom_id res chain seq x y z
N MET A 1 -20.35 13.00 -7.65
CA MET A 1 -18.90 12.79 -7.80
C MET A 1 -18.69 11.65 -8.77
N ASP A 2 -17.61 11.71 -9.55
CA ASP A 2 -17.21 10.62 -10.44
C ASP A 2 -16.88 9.37 -9.59
N LYS A 3 -17.31 8.17 -10.02
CA LYS A 3 -17.05 6.92 -9.29
C LYS A 3 -15.56 6.68 -9.14
N LEU A 4 -14.76 7.10 -10.13
CA LEU A 4 -13.31 7.02 -10.08
C LEU A 4 -12.72 7.85 -8.92
N GLN A 5 -13.23 9.07 -8.72
CA GLN A 5 -12.81 9.94 -7.62
C GLN A 5 -13.11 9.28 -6.26
N GLU A 6 -14.27 8.65 -6.12
CA GLU A 6 -14.64 7.90 -4.91
C GLU A 6 -13.70 6.71 -4.65
N PHE A 7 -13.30 5.98 -5.70
CA PHE A 7 -12.34 4.88 -5.57
C PHE A 7 -10.93 5.35 -5.20
N ILE A 8 -10.49 6.48 -5.76
CA ILE A 8 -9.21 7.11 -5.44
C ILE A 8 -9.18 7.53 -3.97
N GLU A 9 -10.23 8.20 -3.48
CA GLU A 9 -10.35 8.62 -2.09
C GLU A 9 -10.35 7.43 -1.12
N LYS A 10 -11.15 6.40 -1.40
CA LYS A 10 -11.16 5.16 -0.60
C LYS A 10 -9.80 4.46 -0.60
N SER A 11 -9.12 4.43 -1.74
CA SER A 11 -7.78 3.83 -1.84
C SER A 11 -6.77 4.59 -1.00
N ILE A 12 -6.81 5.93 -1.03
CA ILE A 12 -5.94 6.78 -0.19
C ILE A 12 -6.21 6.52 1.30
N ASP A 13 -7.47 6.41 1.70
CA ASP A 13 -7.84 6.21 3.09
C ASP A 13 -7.44 4.83 3.60
N ASN A 14 -7.66 3.78 2.80
CA ASN A 14 -7.16 2.43 3.10
C ASN A 14 -5.64 2.43 3.28
N ILE A 15 -4.90 3.07 2.36
CA ILE A 15 -3.44 3.18 2.45
C ILE A 15 -3.02 3.91 3.74
N LYS A 16 -3.71 4.99 4.13
CA LYS A 16 -3.41 5.71 5.37
C LYS A 16 -3.67 4.85 6.60
N GLU A 17 -4.78 4.11 6.62
CA GLU A 17 -5.14 3.21 7.72
C GLU A 17 -4.11 2.10 7.89
N ASP A 18 -3.74 1.42 6.80
CA ASP A 18 -2.72 0.36 6.80
C ASP A 18 -1.38 0.87 7.33
N ARG A 19 -0.97 2.09 6.93
CA ARG A 19 0.24 2.73 7.45
C ARG A 19 0.15 3.03 8.94
N ALA A 20 -1.00 3.52 9.40
CA ALA A 20 -1.20 3.86 10.80
C ALA A 20 -1.11 2.61 11.68
N VAL A 21 -1.79 1.53 11.27
CA VAL A 21 -1.74 0.23 11.94
C VAL A 21 -0.32 -0.32 11.93
N THR A 22 0.32 -0.38 10.76
CA THR A 22 1.68 -0.93 10.61
C THR A 22 2.71 -0.13 11.42
N LYS A 23 2.61 1.21 11.44
CA LYS A 23 3.49 2.07 12.24
C LYS A 23 3.29 1.84 13.74
N THR A 24 2.07 1.62 14.19
CA THR A 24 1.76 1.31 15.59
C THR A 24 2.35 -0.04 15.99
N LEU A 25 2.17 -1.06 15.16
CA LEU A 25 2.74 -2.39 15.36
C LEU A 25 4.27 -2.36 15.36
N LEU A 26 4.89 -1.70 14.38
CA LEU A 26 6.34 -1.56 14.29
C LEU A 26 6.92 -0.80 15.48
N THR A 27 6.27 0.27 15.94
CA THR A 27 6.70 1.01 17.13
C THR A 27 6.67 0.14 18.38
N SER A 28 5.62 -0.66 18.55
CA SER A 28 5.48 -1.59 19.67
C SER A 28 6.55 -2.69 19.62
N LEU A 29 6.83 -3.19 18.42
CA LEU A 29 7.84 -4.21 18.19
C LEU A 29 9.26 -3.68 18.47
N MET A 30 9.58 -2.47 17.99
CA MET A 30 10.87 -1.83 18.28
C MET A 30 11.09 -1.63 19.77
N LYS A 31 10.05 -1.21 20.52
CA LYS A 31 10.13 -1.11 21.98
C LYS A 31 10.41 -2.46 22.65
N TYR A 32 9.83 -3.54 22.14
CA TYR A 32 10.10 -4.89 22.64
C TYR A 32 11.55 -5.34 22.35
N MET A 33 12.05 -5.02 21.15
CA MET A 33 13.39 -5.40 20.67
C MET A 33 14.53 -4.72 21.45
N VAL A 34 14.39 -3.43 21.77
CA VAL A 34 15.44 -2.65 22.47
C VAL A 34 15.80 -3.19 23.86
N VAL A 35 14.96 -4.07 24.44
CA VAL A 35 15.20 -4.66 25.76
C VAL A 35 16.29 -5.74 25.75
N SER A 36 16.49 -6.48 24.65
CA SER A 36 17.52 -7.53 24.56
C SER A 36 17.84 -7.89 23.11
N GLU A 37 19.13 -8.14 22.81
CA GLU A 37 19.57 -8.62 21.48
C GLU A 37 18.94 -9.96 21.09
N ASP A 38 18.60 -10.83 22.05
CA ASP A 38 17.93 -12.11 21.74
C ASP A 38 16.54 -11.87 21.11
N ARG A 39 15.86 -10.79 21.53
CA ARG A 39 14.55 -10.40 20.98
C ARG A 39 14.67 -9.87 19.56
N HIS A 40 15.80 -9.25 19.20
CA HIS A 40 16.06 -8.86 17.82
C HIS A 40 16.06 -10.07 16.88
N LYS A 41 16.64 -11.20 17.31
CA LYS A 41 16.59 -12.46 16.54
C LYS A 41 15.17 -13.04 16.46
N GLU A 42 14.42 -12.99 17.55
CA GLU A 42 13.08 -13.55 17.64
C GLU A 42 12.07 -12.82 16.73
N VAL A 43 12.08 -11.49 16.76
CA VAL A 43 11.05 -10.68 16.08
C VAL A 43 11.56 -9.87 14.88
N GLY A 44 12.85 -9.99 14.53
CA GLY A 44 13.45 -9.28 13.41
C GLY A 44 12.76 -9.55 12.07
N MET A 45 12.35 -10.80 11.81
CA MET A 45 11.57 -11.13 10.62
C MET A 45 10.18 -10.49 10.62
N ILE A 46 9.54 -10.35 11.78
CA ILE A 46 8.24 -9.71 11.90
C ILE A 46 8.38 -8.20 11.63
N ALA A 47 9.44 -7.58 12.15
CA ALA A 47 9.76 -6.18 11.89
C ALA A 47 10.00 -5.94 10.39
N ALA A 48 10.73 -6.84 9.72
CA ALA A 48 10.97 -6.77 8.28
C ALA A 48 9.66 -6.79 7.49
N LYS A 49 8.70 -7.65 7.84
CA LYS A 49 7.37 -7.69 7.19
C LYS A 49 6.60 -6.38 7.36
N TYR A 50 6.65 -5.76 8.53
CA TYR A 50 6.01 -4.45 8.73
C TYR A 50 6.67 -3.34 7.89
N VAL A 51 8.00 -3.34 7.78
CA VAL A 51 8.71 -2.41 6.89
C VAL A 51 8.35 -2.64 5.43
N GLU A 52 8.25 -3.90 5.00
CA GLU A 52 7.86 -4.29 3.66
C GLU A 52 6.42 -3.84 3.33
N THR A 53 5.47 -3.99 4.26
CA THR A 53 4.11 -3.45 4.12
C THR A 53 4.11 -1.93 3.97
N LEU A 54 4.95 -1.21 4.73
CA LEU A 54 5.11 0.24 4.54
C LEU A 54 5.72 0.61 3.18
N GLN A 55 6.66 -0.21 2.67
CA GLN A 55 7.24 -0.02 1.35
C GLN A 55 6.20 -0.22 0.24
N ARG A 56 5.43 -1.32 0.27
CA ARG A 56 4.30 -1.56 -0.66
C ARG A 56 3.29 -0.40 -0.64
N SER A 57 2.96 0.08 0.55
CA SER A 57 2.09 1.25 0.72
C SER A 57 2.67 2.53 0.08
N ASN A 58 3.99 2.75 0.15
CA ASN A 58 4.61 3.88 -0.54
C ASN A 58 4.53 3.72 -2.07
N GLU A 59 4.76 2.51 -2.59
CA GLU A 59 4.65 2.24 -4.03
C GLU A 59 3.24 2.48 -4.55
N GLN A 60 2.22 2.10 -3.80
CA GLN A 60 0.81 2.38 -4.14
C GLN A 60 0.53 3.88 -4.22
N LEU A 61 1.04 4.69 -3.28
CA LEU A 61 0.89 6.16 -3.33
C LEU A 61 1.58 6.77 -4.55
N VAL A 62 2.77 6.29 -4.92
CA VAL A 62 3.48 6.76 -6.11
C VAL A 62 2.70 6.44 -7.37
N LYS A 63 2.19 5.20 -7.50
CA LYS A 63 1.35 4.79 -8.64
C LYS A 63 0.08 5.66 -8.74
N LEU A 64 -0.60 5.88 -7.62
CA LEU A 64 -1.78 6.73 -7.57
C LEU A 64 -1.48 8.18 -7.98
N THR A 65 -0.36 8.73 -7.50
CA THR A 65 0.09 10.08 -7.86
C THR A 65 0.36 10.19 -9.36
N ALA A 66 0.99 9.18 -9.97
CA ALA A 66 1.25 9.15 -11.40
C ALA A 66 -0.06 9.11 -12.22
N LEU A 67 -1.06 8.35 -11.77
CA LEU A 67 -2.38 8.29 -12.41
C LEU A 67 -3.10 9.64 -12.34
N MET A 68 -3.11 10.29 -11.17
CA MET A 68 -3.69 11.62 -11.00
C MET A 68 -2.98 12.68 -11.87
N GLN A 69 -1.65 12.57 -12.01
CA GLN A 69 -0.87 13.45 -12.89
C GLN A 69 -1.25 13.24 -14.37
N LYS A 70 -1.40 12.00 -14.83
CA LYS A 70 -1.86 11.70 -16.20
C LYS A 70 -3.24 12.30 -16.47
N GLN A 71 -4.20 12.12 -15.56
CA GLN A 71 -5.54 12.70 -15.67
C GLN A 71 -5.51 14.23 -15.79
N THR A 72 -4.62 14.89 -15.05
CA THR A 72 -4.52 16.36 -15.03
C THR A 72 -3.79 16.94 -16.26
N SER A 73 -3.00 16.14 -16.97
CA SER A 73 -2.11 16.62 -18.05
C SER A 73 -2.80 16.80 -19.42
N GLY A 74 -4.12 16.55 -19.52
CA GLY A 74 -4.97 17.00 -20.63
C GLY A 74 -5.54 15.89 -21.52
N ASN A 75 -6.87 15.79 -21.52
CA ASN A 75 -7.77 15.21 -22.55
C ASN A 75 -7.59 13.75 -23.03
N GLU A 76 -6.78 12.91 -22.40
CA GLU A 76 -6.91 11.47 -22.57
C GLU A 76 -7.68 10.89 -21.38
N GLU A 77 -8.95 10.55 -21.62
CA GLU A 77 -9.74 9.69 -20.76
C GLU A 77 -8.90 8.42 -20.50
N MET A 78 -8.68 8.05 -19.22
CA MET A 78 -8.02 6.77 -18.92
C MET A 78 -8.70 5.68 -19.72
N THR A 79 -7.92 4.87 -20.44
CA THR A 79 -8.52 3.83 -21.26
C THR A 79 -9.24 2.82 -20.38
N GLU A 80 -10.24 2.12 -20.92
CA GLU A 80 -10.93 1.06 -20.15
C GLU A 80 -9.96 -0.04 -19.71
N GLU A 81 -8.87 -0.28 -20.45
CA GLU A 81 -7.76 -1.14 -20.02
C GLU A 81 -7.03 -0.58 -18.79
N GLU A 82 -6.64 0.70 -18.80
CA GLU A 82 -6.00 1.32 -17.62
C GLU A 82 -6.91 1.32 -16.39
N LYS A 83 -8.24 1.40 -16.59
CA LYS A 83 -9.23 1.28 -15.51
C LYS A 83 -9.32 -0.16 -15.00
N ASN A 84 -9.35 -1.15 -15.89
CA ASN A 84 -9.40 -2.57 -15.50
C ASN A 84 -8.11 -3.01 -14.79
N ASP A 85 -6.94 -2.63 -15.31
CA ASP A 85 -5.65 -2.88 -14.68
C ASP A 85 -5.57 -2.24 -13.28
N LEU A 86 -6.17 -1.05 -13.12
CA LEU A 86 -6.29 -0.40 -11.83
C LEU A 86 -7.25 -1.15 -10.88
N PHE A 87 -8.38 -1.64 -11.40
CA PHE A 87 -9.31 -2.46 -10.61
C PHE A 87 -8.65 -3.76 -10.13
N ASP A 88 -7.90 -4.44 -10.99
CA ASP A 88 -7.19 -5.67 -10.67
C ASP A 88 -6.06 -5.41 -9.65
N LEU A 89 -5.34 -4.30 -9.81
CA LEU A 89 -4.29 -3.88 -8.88
C LEU A 89 -4.83 -3.52 -7.49
N ILE A 90 -6.04 -2.94 -7.42
CA ILE A 90 -6.71 -2.58 -6.16
C ILE A 90 -7.39 -3.79 -5.52
N GLN A 91 -7.97 -4.71 -6.30
CA GLN A 91 -8.61 -5.91 -5.76
C GLN A 91 -7.61 -6.93 -5.21
N GLY A 92 -6.32 -6.83 -5.56
CA GLY A 92 -5.29 -7.67 -4.96
C GLY A 92 -5.29 -9.13 -5.44
N ASP A 93 -5.98 -9.44 -6.54
CA ASP A 93 -6.06 -10.79 -7.14
C ASP A 93 -4.81 -11.16 -7.95
N GLY A 94 -3.63 -10.93 -7.36
CA GLY A 94 -2.32 -11.29 -7.91
C GLY A 94 -1.55 -12.34 -7.09
N GLU A 95 -2.06 -12.81 -5.96
CA GLU A 95 -1.45 -13.88 -5.16
C GLU A 95 -2.35 -15.13 -5.11
N ASN A 96 -2.44 -15.88 -6.21
CA ASN A 96 -2.63 -17.35 -6.22
C ASN A 96 -2.79 -17.89 -7.66
N LYS A 97 -1.69 -18.02 -8.40
CA LYS A 97 -1.57 -19.00 -9.50
C LYS A 97 -0.13 -19.53 -9.58
N ASP A 98 0.28 -20.23 -8.53
CA ASP A 98 1.29 -21.29 -8.66
C ASP A 98 0.69 -22.56 -8.04
N GLY A 99 0.17 -23.40 -8.93
CA GLY A 99 -0.26 -24.78 -8.71
C GLY A 99 0.08 -25.59 -9.95
#